data_AF-V4JL21-F1
#
_entry.id   AF-V4JL21-F1
#
_cell.length_a   1.000
_cell.length_b   1.000
_cell.length_c   1.000
_cell.angle_alpha   90.00
_cell.angle_beta   90.00
_cell.angle_gamma   90.00
#
_symmetry.space_group_name_H-M   'P 1'
#
loop_
_entity.id
_entity.type
_entity.pdbx_description
1 polymer ?
#
loop_
_entity_poly.entity_id
_entity_poly.type
_entity_poly.pdbx_seq_one_letter_code
_entity_poly.pdbx_strand_id
1 'polypeptide(L)'
;MLEKTTLIAVAIGAIFASSVLQAETIDTRIGKLQFTHDFANGYPTDATVEKLFNEMDFQRAVQVYLWAIPFASMAQWQYAHREQLGAENGQAVFLESYKDRLGGLTYNATTPYVLPFIDLAEGPWVVVMPEAEVRGAAHDMWQIAITRMTEPGKYLFVGPGQGVPKDAEAQGYRVAKSPSMNLLVGIRLMATDEAQRLADLEAIQVYPYAERDNPKPRGYIRPKGKPWMAAAPKGLAYFERLAEWLE
;
A
#
# COMPACT_ATOMS: atom_id res chain seq x y z
N MET A 1 -26.99 22.20 89.93
CA MET A 1 -27.39 22.74 88.60
C MET A 1 -26.21 22.50 87.67
N LEU A 2 -25.90 21.28 87.23
CA LEU A 2 -26.64 20.38 86.35
C LEU A 2 -27.18 21.05 85.08
N GLU A 3 -26.82 20.45 83.94
CA GLU A 3 -27.36 20.63 82.59
C GLU A 3 -26.95 21.89 81.82
N LYS A 4 -25.82 21.82 81.10
CA LYS A 4 -25.65 22.44 79.75
C LYS A 4 -24.30 22.15 79.06
N THR A 5 -23.60 21.07 79.40
CA THR A 5 -22.27 20.78 78.81
C THR A 5 -22.23 19.59 77.86
N THR A 6 -23.38 19.00 77.50
CA THR A 6 -23.44 17.72 76.78
C THR A 6 -24.13 17.83 75.41
N LEU A 7 -23.92 18.90 74.65
CA LEU A 7 -24.51 19.04 73.30
C LEU A 7 -23.60 19.67 72.24
N ILE A 8 -22.29 19.83 72.51
CA ILE A 8 -21.30 20.27 71.51
C ILE A 8 -20.29 19.16 71.15
N ALA A 9 -20.32 18.02 71.85
CA ALA A 9 -19.40 16.90 71.54
C ALA A 9 -19.92 15.95 70.45
N VAL A 10 -21.20 16.02 70.06
CA VAL A 10 -21.79 15.13 69.03
C VAL A 10 -21.78 15.77 67.63
N ALA A 11 -21.69 17.10 67.52
CA ALA A 11 -21.69 17.79 66.24
C ALA A 11 -20.31 17.82 65.54
N ILE A 12 -19.21 17.53 66.26
CA ILE A 12 -17.85 17.50 65.68
C ILE A 12 -17.47 16.08 65.23
N GLY A 13 -18.14 15.04 65.74
CA GLY A 13 -17.91 13.65 65.32
C GLY A 13 -18.47 13.29 63.94
N ALA A 14 -19.28 14.16 63.32
CA ALA A 14 -19.91 13.93 62.02
C ALA A 14 -19.25 14.67 60.84
N ILE A 15 -18.18 15.45 61.08
CA ILE A 15 -17.42 16.16 60.01
C ILE A 15 -16.11 15.43 59.65
N PHE A 16 -15.97 14.17 60.07
CA PHE A 16 -15.05 13.21 59.45
C PHE A 16 -15.82 12.13 58.69
N ALA A 17 -16.93 12.52 58.03
CA ALA A 17 -17.35 11.83 56.82
C ALA A 17 -16.26 12.10 55.78
N SER A 18 -15.20 11.31 55.88
CA SER A 18 -14.23 11.01 54.85
C SER A 18 -14.76 11.43 53.49
N SER A 19 -14.18 12.49 52.93
CA SER A 19 -14.07 12.65 51.50
C SER A 19 -13.25 11.46 51.01
N VAL A 20 -13.86 10.27 51.00
CA VAL A 20 -13.39 9.17 50.18
C VAL A 20 -13.47 9.78 48.80
N LEU A 21 -12.31 10.13 48.25
CA LEU A 21 -12.15 10.48 46.85
C LEU A 21 -12.80 9.37 46.05
N GLN A 22 -14.07 9.57 45.70
CA GLN A 22 -14.94 8.50 45.25
C GLN A 22 -14.50 8.16 43.83
N ALA A 23 -14.24 6.88 43.59
CA ALA A 23 -13.91 6.40 42.25
C ALA A 23 -14.99 6.87 41.27
N GLU A 24 -14.59 7.69 40.30
CA GLU A 24 -15.47 8.20 39.27
C GLU A 24 -15.53 7.20 38.10
N THR A 25 -16.70 7.09 37.51
CA THR A 25 -16.91 6.36 36.26
C THR A 25 -17.49 7.29 35.23
N ILE A 26 -16.83 7.40 34.08
CA ILE A 26 -17.29 8.21 32.94
C ILE A 26 -17.81 7.27 31.86
N ASP A 27 -19.05 7.51 31.43
CA ASP A 27 -19.63 6.85 30.26
C ASP A 27 -19.11 7.49 28.96
N THR A 28 -18.53 6.67 28.09
CA THR A 28 -18.01 7.12 26.79
C THR A 28 -18.49 6.21 25.66
N ARG A 29 -18.24 6.59 24.40
CA ARG A 29 -18.56 5.75 23.23
C ARG A 29 -17.81 4.41 23.20
N ILE A 30 -16.68 4.31 23.89
CA ILE A 30 -15.92 3.06 24.02
C ILE A 30 -16.33 2.30 25.30
N GLY A 31 -17.41 2.73 25.94
CA GLY A 31 -17.93 2.22 27.21
C GLY A 31 -17.40 2.98 28.43
N LYS A 32 -17.63 2.42 29.61
CA LYS A 32 -17.24 3.03 30.89
C LYS A 32 -15.72 3.08 31.06
N LEU A 33 -15.24 4.20 31.60
CA LEU A 33 -13.85 4.42 32.03
C LEU A 33 -13.86 4.73 33.53
N GLN A 34 -13.04 4.03 34.30
CA GLN A 34 -13.02 4.11 35.76
C GLN A 34 -11.71 4.71 36.25
N PHE A 35 -11.82 5.54 37.28
CA PHE A 35 -10.69 6.23 37.88
C PHE A 35 -10.59 5.89 39.37
N THR A 36 -9.37 5.90 39.92
CA THR A 36 -9.15 5.62 41.35
C THR A 36 -9.82 6.64 42.26
N HIS A 37 -10.02 7.87 41.76
CA HIS A 37 -10.67 9.02 42.39
C HIS A 37 -11.55 9.74 41.34
N ASP A 38 -11.69 11.06 41.40
CA ASP A 38 -12.25 11.84 40.29
C ASP A 38 -11.31 11.87 39.08
N PHE A 39 -11.83 12.26 37.92
CA PHE A 39 -11.10 12.31 36.65
C PHE A 39 -9.88 13.24 36.67
N ALA A 40 -9.93 14.34 37.42
CA ALA A 40 -8.87 15.36 37.44
C ALA A 40 -7.73 15.02 38.41
N ASN A 41 -8.03 14.29 39.48
CA ASN A 41 -7.12 14.01 40.60
C ASN A 41 -6.83 12.51 40.78
N GLY A 42 -7.46 11.64 40.00
CA GLY A 42 -7.28 10.19 40.00
C GLY A 42 -6.48 9.67 38.82
N TYR A 43 -6.09 8.40 38.90
CA TYR A 43 -5.50 7.67 37.78
C TYR A 43 -6.55 6.74 37.15
N PRO A 44 -6.48 6.44 35.84
CA PRO A 44 -7.27 5.36 35.27
C PRO A 44 -6.95 4.05 35.98
N THR A 45 -7.95 3.22 36.25
CA THR A 45 -7.71 1.85 36.75
C THR A 45 -6.95 1.02 35.72
N ASP A 46 -6.25 -0.05 36.14
CA ASP A 46 -5.51 -0.94 35.22
C ASP A 46 -6.40 -1.45 34.06
N ALA A 47 -7.64 -1.81 34.35
CA ALA A 47 -8.63 -2.21 33.34
C ALA A 47 -8.98 -1.06 32.37
N THR A 48 -9.02 0.18 32.86
CA THR A 48 -9.22 1.37 32.00
C THR A 48 -7.98 1.63 31.15
N VAL A 49 -6.77 1.46 31.70
CA VAL A 49 -5.51 1.58 30.94
C VAL A 49 -5.47 0.56 29.80
N GLU A 50 -5.70 -0.72 30.09
CA GLU A 50 -5.73 -1.78 29.07
C GLU A 50 -6.76 -1.48 27.98
N LYS A 51 -7.96 -1.05 28.39
CA LYS A 51 -9.02 -0.67 27.46
C LYS A 51 -8.65 0.51 26.57
N LEU A 52 -7.99 1.53 27.11
CA LEU A 52 -7.54 2.70 26.34
C LEU A 52 -6.43 2.32 25.35
N PHE A 53 -5.48 1.46 25.73
CA PHE A 53 -4.45 0.97 24.82
C PHE A 53 -5.05 0.11 23.70
N ASN A 54 -5.96 -0.82 24.02
CA ASN A 54 -6.67 -1.62 23.02
C ASN A 54 -7.47 -0.75 22.05
N GLU A 55 -8.19 0.27 22.55
CA GLU A 55 -8.92 1.21 21.70
C GLU A 55 -7.97 2.04 20.82
N MET A 56 -6.84 2.50 21.38
CA MET A 56 -5.85 3.27 20.62
C MET A 56 -5.27 2.43 19.47
N ASP A 57 -4.94 1.16 19.71
CA ASP A 57 -4.42 0.26 18.68
C ASP A 57 -5.50 -0.06 17.63
N PHE A 58 -6.75 -0.28 18.04
CA PHE A 58 -7.89 -0.45 17.14
C PHE A 58 -8.06 0.76 16.21
N GLN A 59 -8.09 1.98 16.78
CA GLN A 59 -8.23 3.21 15.99
C GLN A 59 -7.07 3.37 15.01
N ARG A 60 -5.83 3.11 15.44
CA ARG A 60 -4.65 3.17 14.57
C ARG A 60 -4.71 2.13 13.45
N ALA A 61 -5.12 0.89 13.75
CA ALA A 61 -5.27 -0.14 12.73
C ALA A 61 -6.31 0.23 11.66
N VAL A 62 -7.44 0.85 12.06
CA VAL A 62 -8.44 1.37 11.12
C VAL A 62 -7.86 2.50 10.26
N GLN A 63 -7.09 3.42 10.83
CA GLN A 63 -6.46 4.49 10.06
C GLN A 63 -5.40 3.95 9.09
N VAL A 64 -4.59 2.98 9.51
CA VAL A 64 -3.60 2.31 8.64
C VAL A 64 -4.31 1.61 7.48
N TYR A 65 -5.43 0.92 7.74
CA TYR A 65 -6.22 0.29 6.69
C TYR A 65 -6.67 1.29 5.61
N LEU A 66 -7.20 2.45 6.03
CA LEU A 66 -7.67 3.47 5.09
C LEU A 66 -6.52 4.15 4.35
N TRP A 67 -5.45 4.50 5.08
CA TRP A 67 -4.28 5.15 4.52
C TRP A 67 -3.61 4.27 3.47
N ALA A 68 -3.45 2.98 3.74
CA ALA A 68 -2.71 2.05 2.90
C ALA A 68 -3.53 1.40 1.77
N ILE A 69 -4.78 1.82 1.50
CA ILE A 69 -5.61 1.25 0.43
C ILE A 69 -4.87 1.17 -0.92
N PRO A 70 -4.23 2.25 -1.44
CA PRO A 70 -3.56 2.20 -2.73
C PRO A 70 -2.38 1.22 -2.73
N PHE A 71 -1.60 1.23 -1.65
CA PHE A 71 -0.43 0.38 -1.47
C PHE A 71 -0.79 -1.08 -1.35
N ALA A 72 -1.76 -1.44 -0.49
CA ALA A 72 -2.23 -2.81 -0.35
C ALA A 72 -2.77 -3.38 -1.67
N SER A 73 -3.44 -2.54 -2.48
CA SER A 73 -3.89 -2.93 -3.82
C SER A 73 -2.72 -3.24 -4.75
N MET A 74 -1.68 -2.40 -4.77
CA MET A 74 -0.49 -2.62 -5.62
C MET A 74 0.33 -3.83 -5.16
N ALA A 75 0.52 -3.97 -3.85
CA ALA A 75 1.20 -5.10 -3.23
C ALA A 75 0.50 -6.43 -3.55
N GLN A 76 -0.83 -6.49 -3.38
CA GLN A 76 -1.60 -7.69 -3.70
C GLN A 76 -1.60 -8.00 -5.20
N TRP A 77 -1.64 -6.98 -6.05
CA TRP A 77 -1.58 -7.15 -7.49
C TRP A 77 -0.20 -7.69 -7.93
N GLN A 78 0.89 -7.11 -7.43
CA GLN A 78 2.23 -7.64 -7.69
C GLN A 78 2.38 -9.08 -7.21
N TYR A 79 1.89 -9.40 -6.00
CA TYR A 79 1.84 -10.78 -5.51
C TYR A 79 1.05 -11.70 -6.44
N ALA A 80 -0.12 -11.28 -6.92
CA ALA A 80 -0.92 -12.13 -7.79
C ALA A 80 -0.21 -12.41 -9.13
N HIS A 81 0.45 -11.41 -9.71
CA HIS A 81 1.29 -11.62 -10.88
C HIS A 81 2.44 -12.59 -10.59
N ARG A 82 3.13 -12.44 -9.47
CA ARG A 82 4.28 -13.27 -9.11
C ARG A 82 3.88 -14.68 -8.68
N GLU A 83 3.12 -14.81 -7.60
CA GLU A 83 2.83 -16.09 -6.95
C GLU A 83 1.69 -16.86 -7.62
N GLN A 84 0.68 -16.16 -8.15
CA GLN A 84 -0.46 -16.85 -8.78
C GLN A 84 -0.24 -17.07 -10.27
N LEU A 85 0.42 -16.16 -10.98
CA LEU A 85 0.65 -16.29 -12.43
C LEU A 85 2.07 -16.73 -12.80
N GLY A 86 3.05 -16.55 -11.92
CA GLY A 86 4.44 -16.94 -12.16
C GLY A 86 5.26 -15.88 -12.91
N ALA A 87 4.86 -14.61 -12.87
CA ALA A 87 5.62 -13.53 -13.49
C ALA A 87 6.91 -13.24 -12.71
N GLU A 88 8.02 -13.14 -13.43
CA GLU A 88 9.30 -12.68 -12.87
C GLU A 88 9.39 -11.15 -12.83
N ASN A 89 10.41 -10.62 -12.14
CA ASN A 89 10.65 -9.18 -12.09
C ASN A 89 10.83 -8.59 -13.51
N GLY A 90 10.07 -7.54 -13.84
CA GLY A 90 10.06 -6.89 -15.14
C GLY A 90 9.38 -7.69 -16.27
N GLN A 91 8.96 -8.94 -16.02
CA GLN A 91 8.19 -9.71 -17.00
C GLN A 91 6.74 -9.23 -17.02
N ALA A 92 6.24 -8.92 -18.21
CA ALA A 92 4.89 -8.41 -18.34
C ALA A 92 3.84 -9.52 -18.21
N VAL A 93 2.72 -9.22 -17.56
CA VAL A 93 1.51 -10.03 -17.73
C VAL A 93 0.67 -9.39 -18.83
N PHE A 94 0.47 -10.12 -19.93
CA PHE A 94 -0.37 -9.72 -21.05
C PHE A 94 -1.80 -10.24 -20.87
N LEU A 95 -2.75 -9.31 -20.81
CA LEU A 95 -4.14 -9.55 -20.42
C LEU A 95 -5.08 -9.19 -21.57
N GLU A 96 -5.33 -10.18 -22.42
CA GLU A 96 -6.08 -9.99 -23.66
C GLU A 96 -7.51 -10.54 -23.57
N SER A 97 -7.70 -11.79 -23.16
CA SER A 97 -9.03 -12.39 -23.16
C SER A 97 -9.88 -11.89 -21.99
N TYR A 98 -11.21 -12.04 -22.12
CA TYR A 98 -12.15 -11.75 -21.02
C TYR A 98 -11.76 -12.51 -19.74
N LYS A 99 -11.46 -13.81 -19.85
CA LYS A 99 -11.09 -14.65 -18.71
C LYS A 99 -9.78 -14.20 -18.05
N ASP A 100 -8.79 -13.79 -18.84
CA ASP A 100 -7.51 -13.33 -18.31
C ASP A 100 -7.67 -12.06 -17.48
N ARG A 101 -8.61 -11.17 -17.84
CA ARG A 101 -8.83 -9.88 -17.18
C ARG A 101 -9.65 -9.96 -15.88
N LEU A 102 -10.30 -11.09 -15.58
CA LEU A 102 -11.23 -11.21 -14.44
C LEU A 102 -10.57 -10.98 -13.07
N GLY A 103 -9.27 -11.22 -12.94
CA GLY A 103 -8.54 -10.98 -11.69
C GLY A 103 -8.16 -9.51 -11.46
N GLY A 104 -8.26 -8.67 -12.50
CA GLY A 104 -7.94 -7.25 -12.43
C GLY A 104 -9.08 -6.40 -11.88
N LEU A 105 -8.74 -5.40 -11.07
CA LEU A 105 -9.72 -4.46 -10.55
C LEU A 105 -10.12 -3.46 -11.65
N THR A 106 -11.41 -3.46 -12.02
CA THR A 106 -12.04 -2.50 -12.96
C THR A 106 -11.34 -2.35 -14.32
N TYR A 107 -10.76 -3.43 -14.83
CA TYR A 107 -10.10 -3.41 -16.14
C TYR A 107 -11.06 -3.08 -17.28
N ASN A 108 -10.53 -2.33 -18.24
CA ASN A 108 -11.21 -2.04 -19.49
C ASN A 108 -11.46 -3.34 -20.30
N ALA A 109 -12.64 -3.43 -20.93
CA ALA A 109 -13.07 -4.60 -21.69
C ALA A 109 -12.61 -4.61 -23.16
N THR A 110 -12.13 -3.50 -23.71
CA THR A 110 -11.83 -3.34 -25.14
C THR A 110 -10.34 -3.37 -25.46
N THR A 111 -9.50 -2.68 -24.68
CA THR A 111 -8.05 -2.57 -24.91
C THR A 111 -7.26 -3.56 -24.05
N PRO A 112 -6.40 -4.41 -24.65
CA PRO A 112 -5.51 -5.29 -23.88
C PRO A 112 -4.50 -4.52 -23.03
N TYR A 113 -4.09 -5.14 -21.93
CA TYR A 113 -3.12 -4.58 -20.99
C TYR A 113 -1.80 -5.37 -21.01
N VAL A 114 -0.69 -4.64 -20.93
CA VAL A 114 0.67 -5.17 -20.74
C VAL A 114 1.20 -4.57 -19.45
N LEU A 115 1.39 -5.40 -18.42
CA LEU A 115 1.53 -4.95 -17.03
C LEU A 115 2.76 -5.58 -16.34
N PRO A 116 3.99 -5.13 -16.66
CA PRO A 116 5.17 -5.49 -15.88
C PRO A 116 5.23 -4.71 -14.57
N PHE A 117 5.42 -5.45 -13.47
CA PHE A 117 5.92 -4.89 -12.22
C PHE A 117 7.45 -4.92 -12.26
N ILE A 118 8.07 -3.84 -11.79
CA ILE A 118 9.51 -3.70 -11.72
C ILE A 118 9.90 -3.46 -10.26
N ASP A 119 10.83 -4.27 -9.77
CA ASP A 119 11.55 -4.12 -8.52
C ASP A 119 12.97 -3.62 -8.83
N LEU A 120 13.31 -2.46 -8.26
CA LEU A 120 14.55 -1.73 -8.45
C LEU A 120 15.61 -2.09 -7.41
N ALA A 121 15.38 -3.02 -6.48
CA ALA A 121 16.31 -3.31 -5.38
C ALA A 121 17.74 -3.63 -5.86
N GLU A 122 17.87 -4.36 -6.97
CA GLU A 122 19.17 -4.72 -7.58
C GLU A 122 19.74 -3.65 -8.52
N GLY A 123 19.01 -2.57 -8.77
CA GLY A 123 19.46 -1.43 -9.55
C GLY A 123 18.40 -0.87 -10.52
N PRO A 124 18.78 0.13 -11.33
CA PRO A 124 17.88 0.76 -12.28
C PRO A 124 17.39 -0.20 -13.38
N TRP A 125 16.19 0.05 -13.89
CA TRP A 125 15.57 -0.73 -14.97
C TRP A 125 15.19 0.13 -16.18
N VAL A 126 15.21 -0.47 -17.35
CA VAL A 126 14.85 0.16 -18.61
C VAL A 126 13.54 -0.41 -19.13
N VAL A 127 12.66 0.47 -19.58
CA VAL A 127 11.55 0.12 -20.48
C VAL A 127 11.72 0.82 -21.82
N VAL A 128 11.71 0.04 -22.90
CA VAL A 128 11.78 0.56 -24.27
C VAL A 128 10.38 0.53 -24.86
N MET A 129 9.87 1.71 -25.22
CA MET A 129 8.62 1.87 -25.94
C MET A 129 8.91 1.89 -27.46
N PRO A 130 8.26 1.02 -28.25
CA PRO A 130 8.48 0.95 -29.70
C PRO A 130 7.90 2.15 -30.45
N GLU A 131 8.31 2.31 -31.71
CA GLU A 131 7.65 3.18 -32.70
C GLU A 131 6.33 2.56 -33.15
N ALA A 132 5.34 2.55 -32.26
CA ALA A 132 4.02 1.98 -32.48
C ALA A 132 2.95 2.78 -31.74
N GLU A 133 1.67 2.50 -32.02
CA GLU A 133 0.55 3.09 -31.29
C GLU A 133 0.37 2.42 -29.92
N VAL A 134 1.33 2.69 -29.02
CA VAL A 134 1.31 2.23 -27.64
C VAL A 134 1.26 3.42 -26.69
N ARG A 135 0.55 3.25 -25.56
CA ARG A 135 0.48 4.29 -24.53
C ARG A 135 0.74 3.67 -23.18
N GLY A 136 1.71 4.22 -22.46
CA GLY A 136 2.02 3.78 -21.12
C GLY A 136 2.10 4.89 -20.09
N ALA A 137 2.13 4.48 -18.83
CA ALA A 137 2.49 5.31 -17.70
C ALA A 137 3.05 4.43 -16.58
N ALA A 138 4.01 4.96 -15.83
CA ALA A 138 4.55 4.31 -14.65
C ALA A 138 3.97 4.94 -13.38
N HIS A 139 3.63 4.10 -12.41
CA HIS A 139 3.12 4.52 -11.11
C HIS A 139 3.88 3.81 -10.01
N ASP A 140 4.10 4.51 -8.91
CA ASP A 140 4.68 3.94 -7.70
C ASP A 140 3.69 3.01 -6.98
N MET A 141 4.11 2.40 -5.88
CA MET A 141 3.24 1.52 -5.09
C MET A 141 2.06 2.25 -4.44
N TRP A 142 2.10 3.58 -4.32
CA TRP A 142 0.98 4.40 -3.84
C TRP A 142 0.03 4.83 -4.96
N GLN A 143 0.23 4.30 -6.18
CA GLN A 143 -0.51 4.66 -7.39
C GLN A 143 -0.34 6.13 -7.80
N ILE A 144 0.74 6.77 -7.36
CA ILE A 144 1.12 8.12 -7.78
C ILE A 144 1.93 8.02 -9.07
N ALA A 145 1.56 8.84 -10.06
CA ALA A 145 2.22 8.83 -11.36
C ALA A 145 3.69 9.26 -11.25
N ILE A 146 4.59 8.43 -11.77
CA ILE A 146 6.02 8.72 -11.89
C ILE A 146 6.29 9.43 -13.21
N THR A 147 5.86 8.82 -14.33
CA THR A 147 6.06 9.39 -15.66
C THR A 147 5.03 8.87 -16.66
N ARG A 148 4.76 9.66 -17.71
CA ARG A 148 3.99 9.24 -18.88
C ARG A 148 4.95 8.67 -19.93
N MET A 149 4.52 7.61 -20.60
CA MET A 149 5.28 6.90 -21.61
C MET A 149 4.47 6.85 -22.91
N THR A 150 4.22 8.04 -23.47
CA THR A 150 3.39 8.22 -24.69
C THR A 150 4.22 8.41 -25.95
N GLU A 151 5.55 8.47 -25.81
CA GLU A 151 6.49 8.62 -26.93
C GLU A 151 7.39 7.38 -27.01
N PRO A 152 7.77 6.93 -28.23
CA PRO A 152 8.79 5.92 -28.41
C PRO A 152 10.11 6.32 -27.73
N GLY A 153 10.87 5.33 -27.25
CA GLY A 153 12.20 5.56 -26.68
C GLY A 153 12.48 4.76 -25.40
N LYS A 154 13.65 5.03 -24.81
CA LYS A 154 14.14 4.32 -23.62
C LYS A 154 13.83 5.13 -22.36
N TYR A 155 13.08 4.54 -21.44
CA TYR A 155 12.74 5.11 -20.13
C TYR A 155 13.55 4.38 -19.07
N LEU A 156 14.34 5.11 -18.29
CA LEU A 156 15.19 4.57 -17.23
C LEU A 156 14.59 4.89 -15.86
N PHE A 157 14.20 3.86 -15.13
CA PHE A 157 13.67 3.98 -13.78
C PHE A 157 14.78 3.80 -12.75
N VAL A 158 14.93 4.78 -11.85
CA VAL A 158 15.94 4.81 -10.79
C VAL A 158 15.23 4.86 -9.44
N GLY A 159 15.61 3.97 -8.53
CA GLY A 159 14.96 3.83 -7.21
C GLY A 159 15.40 4.87 -6.19
N PRO A 160 14.72 4.95 -5.04
CA PRO A 160 15.12 5.81 -3.93
C PRO A 160 16.56 5.51 -3.47
N GLY A 161 17.36 6.55 -3.23
CA GLY A 161 18.75 6.39 -2.79
C GLY A 161 19.73 5.89 -3.86
N GLN A 162 19.26 5.52 -5.04
CA GLN A 162 20.13 5.11 -6.15
C GLN A 162 20.68 6.33 -6.89
N GLY A 163 21.95 6.24 -7.30
CA GLY A 163 22.55 7.21 -8.21
C GLY A 163 21.97 7.07 -9.61
N VAL A 164 21.65 8.20 -10.26
CA VAL A 164 21.32 8.19 -11.69
C VAL A 164 22.59 7.79 -12.47
N PRO A 165 22.55 6.78 -13.36
CA PRO A 165 23.70 6.42 -14.17
C PRO A 165 24.24 7.62 -14.95
N LYS A 166 25.58 7.76 -14.95
CA LYS A 166 26.26 8.87 -15.59
C LYS A 166 25.96 8.88 -17.10
N ASP A 167 25.71 10.07 -17.63
CA ASP A 167 25.46 10.31 -19.06
C ASP A 167 24.23 9.56 -19.62
N ALA A 168 23.33 9.04 -18.77
CA ALA A 168 22.14 8.32 -19.22
C ALA A 168 21.29 9.15 -20.19
N GLU A 169 21.06 10.43 -19.90
CA GLU A 169 20.31 11.31 -20.80
C GLU A 169 21.04 11.54 -22.14
N ALA A 170 22.36 11.71 -22.10
CA ALA A 170 23.18 11.82 -23.31
C ALA A 170 23.19 10.53 -24.15
N GLN A 171 22.96 9.37 -23.52
CA GLN A 171 22.79 8.07 -24.18
C GLN A 171 21.33 7.83 -24.65
N GLY A 172 20.46 8.83 -24.55
CA GLY A 172 19.08 8.79 -25.06
C GLY A 172 18.07 8.17 -24.09
N TYR A 173 18.40 8.03 -22.80
CA TYR A 173 17.44 7.61 -21.79
C TYR A 173 16.64 8.80 -21.24
N ARG A 174 15.32 8.65 -21.16
CA ARG A 174 14.45 9.51 -20.36
C ARG A 174 14.46 9.00 -18.92
N VAL A 175 15.14 9.70 -18.02
CA VAL A 175 15.30 9.27 -16.62
C VAL A 175 14.05 9.60 -15.81
N ALA A 176 13.53 8.61 -15.09
CA ALA A 176 12.40 8.72 -14.17
C ALA A 176 12.82 8.22 -12.78
N LYS A 177 12.74 9.08 -11.78
CA LYS A 177 13.04 8.71 -10.38
C LYS A 177 11.77 8.19 -9.72
N SER A 178 11.81 6.95 -9.25
CA SER A 178 10.72 6.34 -8.50
C SER A 178 10.85 6.69 -7.02
N PRO A 179 9.75 7.08 -6.33
CA PRO A 179 9.75 7.27 -4.89
C PRO A 179 9.66 5.95 -4.10
N SER A 180 9.41 4.82 -4.77
CA SER A 180 9.43 3.46 -4.19
C SER A 180 10.38 2.54 -4.95
N MET A 181 10.85 1.47 -4.30
CA MET A 181 11.67 0.43 -4.97
C MET A 181 10.88 -0.37 -6.00
N ASN A 182 9.56 -0.51 -5.80
CA ASN A 182 8.71 -1.21 -6.74
C ASN A 182 7.82 -0.23 -7.49
N LEU A 183 7.51 -0.52 -8.74
CA LEU A 183 6.58 0.26 -9.55
C LEU A 183 5.84 -0.65 -10.54
N LEU A 184 4.70 -0.17 -11.02
CA LEU A 184 3.99 -0.76 -12.15
C LEU A 184 4.18 0.12 -13.37
N VAL A 185 4.50 -0.50 -14.50
CA VAL A 185 4.38 0.15 -15.80
C VAL A 185 3.12 -0.39 -16.47
N GLY A 186 2.14 0.48 -16.64
CA GLY A 186 0.89 0.13 -17.31
C GLY A 186 0.95 0.52 -18.78
N ILE A 187 0.87 -0.44 -19.70
CA ILE A 187 0.90 -0.18 -21.15
C ILE A 187 -0.38 -0.71 -21.79
N ARG A 188 -0.96 0.09 -22.70
CA ARG A 188 -2.05 -0.31 -23.60
C ARG A 188 -1.56 -0.35 -25.03
N LEU A 189 -1.96 -1.41 -25.73
CA LEU A 189 -1.76 -1.58 -27.16
C LEU A 189 -3.00 -1.03 -27.89
N MET A 190 -2.83 -0.05 -28.77
CA MET A 190 -3.96 0.66 -29.38
C MET A 190 -4.34 0.11 -30.76
N ALA A 191 -3.46 -0.69 -31.38
CA ALA A 191 -3.73 -1.35 -32.66
C ALA A 191 -5.00 -2.21 -32.61
N THR A 192 -5.90 -2.00 -33.57
CA THR A 192 -7.14 -2.76 -33.71
C THR A 192 -6.89 -4.13 -34.35
N ASP A 193 -5.96 -4.20 -35.30
CA ASP A 193 -5.49 -5.45 -35.89
C ASP A 193 -4.71 -6.29 -34.87
N GLU A 194 -5.00 -7.58 -34.80
CA GLU A 194 -4.38 -8.49 -33.85
C GLU A 194 -2.91 -8.76 -34.17
N ALA A 195 -2.56 -8.94 -35.45
CA ALA A 195 -1.18 -9.22 -35.83
C ALA A 195 -0.28 -8.02 -35.53
N GLN A 196 -0.74 -6.79 -35.84
CA GLN A 196 -0.02 -5.58 -35.47
C GLN A 196 0.09 -5.43 -33.95
N ARG A 197 -1.00 -5.67 -33.21
CA ARG A 197 -0.97 -5.61 -31.74
C ARG A 197 0.06 -6.56 -31.12
N LEU A 198 0.17 -7.78 -31.66
CA LEU A 198 1.18 -8.73 -31.21
C LEU A 198 2.58 -8.29 -31.61
N ALA A 199 2.78 -7.74 -32.81
CA ALA A 199 4.07 -7.15 -33.20
C ALA A 199 4.48 -6.00 -32.26
N ASP A 200 3.55 -5.12 -31.88
CA ASP A 200 3.78 -4.03 -30.93
C ASP A 200 4.17 -4.57 -29.54
N LEU A 201 3.51 -5.65 -29.09
CA LEU A 201 3.84 -6.32 -27.83
C LEU A 201 5.26 -6.89 -27.83
N GLU A 202 5.65 -7.60 -28.89
CA GLU A 202 6.98 -8.20 -29.03
C GLU A 202 8.09 -7.13 -29.13
N ALA A 203 7.74 -5.91 -29.55
CA ALA A 203 8.68 -4.79 -29.66
C ALA A 203 8.90 -4.04 -28.33
N ILE A 204 8.06 -4.27 -27.30
CA ILE A 204 8.28 -3.71 -25.96
C ILE A 204 9.40 -4.49 -25.26
N GLN A 205 10.34 -3.77 -24.68
CA GLN A 205 11.45 -4.39 -23.94
C GLN A 205 11.50 -3.88 -22.50
N VAL A 206 11.67 -4.80 -21.56
CA VAL A 206 11.87 -4.50 -20.13
C VAL A 206 13.06 -5.30 -19.63
N TYR A 207 14.08 -4.62 -19.11
CA TYR A 207 15.32 -5.26 -18.66
C TYR A 207 16.10 -4.39 -17.65
N PRO A 208 16.98 -4.97 -16.80
CA PRO A 208 17.85 -4.21 -15.92
C PRO A 208 18.83 -3.33 -16.69
N TYR A 209 19.12 -2.11 -16.22
CA TYR A 209 20.10 -1.21 -16.85
C TYR A 209 21.52 -1.81 -16.93
N ALA A 210 21.84 -2.75 -16.05
CA ALA A 210 23.09 -3.51 -16.10
C ALA A 210 23.26 -4.31 -17.41
N GLU A 211 22.16 -4.68 -18.07
CA GLU A 211 22.14 -5.44 -19.32
C GLU A 211 22.13 -4.56 -20.58
N ARG A 212 22.20 -3.22 -20.46
CA ARG A 212 21.94 -2.28 -21.56
C ARG A 212 22.80 -2.46 -22.82
N ASP A 213 24.01 -2.99 -22.69
CA ASP A 213 24.93 -3.21 -23.82
C ASP A 213 24.59 -4.49 -24.60
N ASN A 214 23.90 -5.44 -23.94
CA ASN A 214 23.35 -6.65 -24.56
C ASN A 214 22.02 -7.01 -23.87
N PRO A 215 20.92 -6.28 -24.18
CA PRO A 215 19.67 -6.40 -23.45
C PRO A 215 19.10 -7.82 -23.51
N LYS A 216 18.55 -8.29 -22.39
CA LYS A 216 17.76 -9.53 -22.32
C LYS A 216 16.34 -9.22 -21.86
N PRO A 217 15.46 -8.74 -22.75
CA PRO A 217 14.10 -8.38 -22.39
C PRO A 217 13.38 -9.55 -21.71
N ARG A 218 12.65 -9.28 -20.63
CA ARG A 218 11.95 -10.32 -19.86
C ARG A 218 10.67 -10.83 -20.54
N GLY A 219 10.23 -10.16 -21.62
CA GLY A 219 9.07 -10.56 -22.41
C GLY A 219 7.77 -10.52 -21.62
N TYR A 220 6.85 -11.44 -21.93
CA TYR A 220 5.55 -11.53 -21.28
C TYR A 220 5.07 -12.97 -21.06
N ILE A 221 4.14 -13.11 -20.12
CA ILE A 221 3.32 -14.30 -19.93
C ILE A 221 1.84 -13.97 -20.13
N ARG A 222 1.03 -15.01 -20.30
CA ARG A 222 -0.44 -14.91 -20.36
C ARG A 222 -1.05 -15.77 -19.25
N PRO A 223 -2.12 -15.31 -18.55
CA PRO A 223 -2.80 -16.13 -17.55
C PRO A 223 -3.44 -17.41 -18.13
N LYS A 224 -3.82 -17.40 -19.42
CA LYS A 224 -4.45 -18.54 -20.12
C LYS A 224 -5.70 -19.04 -19.39
N GLY A 225 -6.49 -18.12 -18.85
CA GLY A 225 -7.70 -18.41 -18.07
C GLY A 225 -7.46 -18.93 -16.65
N LYS A 226 -6.21 -18.96 -16.16
CA LYS A 226 -5.90 -19.27 -14.77
C LYS A 226 -6.55 -18.22 -13.84
N PRO A 227 -7.29 -18.63 -12.80
CA PRO A 227 -7.83 -17.69 -11.82
C PRO A 227 -6.72 -16.97 -11.04
N TRP A 228 -6.87 -15.66 -10.86
CA TRP A 228 -5.99 -14.82 -10.05
C TRP A 228 -6.79 -13.64 -9.49
N MET A 229 -6.27 -12.93 -8.48
CA MET A 229 -6.96 -11.80 -7.85
C MET A 229 -6.00 -10.69 -7.41
N ALA A 230 -6.12 -9.52 -8.05
CA ALA A 230 -5.39 -8.30 -7.71
C ALA A 230 -6.02 -7.51 -6.55
N ALA A 231 -7.31 -7.70 -6.29
CA ALA A 231 -7.99 -6.95 -5.23
C ALA A 231 -7.40 -7.28 -3.86
N ALA A 232 -7.09 -6.24 -3.08
CA ALA A 232 -6.53 -6.39 -1.74
C ALA A 232 -7.34 -7.39 -0.89
N PRO A 233 -6.67 -8.28 -0.13
CA PRO A 233 -7.36 -9.26 0.69
C PRO A 233 -8.10 -8.58 1.85
N LYS A 234 -8.96 -9.33 2.52
CA LYS A 234 -9.73 -8.88 3.70
C LYS A 234 -9.23 -9.59 4.96
N GLY A 235 -9.58 -9.04 6.12
CA GLY A 235 -9.18 -9.60 7.42
C GLY A 235 -7.67 -9.48 7.64
N LEU A 236 -7.09 -10.44 8.35
CA LEU A 236 -5.67 -10.40 8.74
C LEU A 236 -4.72 -10.38 7.52
N ALA A 237 -5.09 -11.07 6.44
CA ALA A 237 -4.32 -11.13 5.21
C ALA A 237 -4.05 -9.74 4.59
N TYR A 238 -4.89 -8.74 4.87
CA TYR A 238 -4.62 -7.34 4.47
C TYR A 238 -3.39 -6.80 5.18
N PHE A 239 -3.30 -7.01 6.49
CA PHE A 239 -2.19 -6.54 7.31
C PHE A 239 -0.93 -7.36 7.07
N GLU A 240 -1.04 -8.68 6.84
CA GLU A 240 0.08 -9.53 6.42
C GLU A 240 0.67 -9.04 5.08
N ARG A 241 -0.19 -8.74 4.10
CA ARG A 241 0.23 -8.18 2.81
C ARG A 241 1.00 -6.88 2.97
N LEU A 242 0.62 -6.03 3.92
CA LEU A 242 1.33 -4.77 4.18
C LEU A 242 2.65 -5.01 4.92
N ALA A 243 2.66 -5.93 5.88
CA ALA A 243 3.84 -6.23 6.69
C ALA A 243 5.02 -6.74 5.84
N GLU A 244 4.75 -7.51 4.78
CA GLU A 244 5.77 -7.98 3.81
C GLU A 244 6.61 -6.85 3.16
N TRP A 245 6.16 -5.59 3.24
CA TRP A 245 6.79 -4.44 2.60
C TRP A 245 7.47 -3.46 3.56
N LEU A 246 7.41 -3.75 4.87
CA LEU A 246 8.00 -2.92 5.92
C LEU A 246 9.35 -3.47 6.41
N GLU A 247 9.74 -4.66 5.95
CA GLU A 247 11.01 -5.34 6.24
C GLU A 247 12.07 -5.04 5.16
#